data_AF-A0AAJ6QUQ1-F1
#
_entry.id   AF-A0AAJ6QUQ1-F1
#
_cell.length_a   1.000
_cell.length_b   1.000
_cell.length_c   1.000
_cell.angle_alpha   90.00
_cell.angle_beta   90.00
_cell.angle_gamma   90.00
#
_symmetry.space_group_name_H-M   'P 1'
#
loop_
_entity.id
_entity.type
_entity.pdbx_description
1 polymer ?
#
loop_
_entity_poly.entity_id
_entity_poly.type
_entity_poly.pdbx_seq_one_letter_code
_entity_poly.pdbx_strand_id
1 'polypeptide(L)'
;MKWFLSFALALKCLSDTTEAEEVILMEPFDPTKAGGLWYIYSRNQNLLEKTNGAKCLIADIEHDAGGMDLYKVEAKWTDPSLGDMDITLHVVDDKVHPAQYFFLHDEHRIALSILGTDYDNYLVGHGMLGLKATYFTAFRKLPADPAVMAAADKILQKNKVTRDFQIIDHSSC
;
A
#
# COMPACT_ATOMS: atom_id res chain seq x y z
N MET A 1 6.02 36.74 39.08
CA MET A 1 6.73 35.49 38.73
C MET A 1 5.71 34.40 38.36
N LYS A 2 5.02 34.54 37.22
CA LYS A 2 3.92 33.63 36.77
C LYS A 2 3.72 33.67 35.23
N TRP A 3 4.79 33.83 34.46
CA TRP A 3 4.70 33.89 32.98
C TRP A 3 5.56 32.83 32.26
N PHE A 4 6.37 32.06 32.98
CA PHE A 4 7.26 31.05 32.37
C PHE A 4 6.65 29.65 32.23
N LEU A 5 5.49 29.37 32.84
CA LEU A 5 4.87 28.03 32.76
C LEU A 5 4.01 27.80 31.51
N SER A 6 3.59 28.84 30.79
CA SER A 6 2.68 28.67 29.64
C SER A 6 3.39 28.38 28.31
N PHE A 7 4.69 28.69 28.18
CA PHE A 7 5.45 28.40 26.95
C PHE A 7 5.89 26.93 26.85
N ALA A 8 6.15 26.27 27.97
CA ALA A 8 6.57 24.86 27.98
C ALA A 8 5.43 23.88 27.60
N LEU A 9 4.16 24.28 27.79
CA LEU A 9 3.01 23.45 27.43
C LEU A 9 2.66 23.55 25.94
N ALA A 10 2.83 24.73 25.34
CA ALA A 10 2.57 24.94 23.90
C ALA A 10 3.57 24.20 23.01
N LEU A 11 4.82 24.02 23.47
CA LEU A 11 5.84 23.30 22.71
C LEU A 11 5.61 21.78 22.66
N LYS A 12 4.87 21.22 23.63
CA LYS A 12 4.57 19.78 23.69
C LYS A 12 3.37 19.39 22.83
N CYS A 13 2.46 20.31 22.53
CA CYS A 13 1.42 20.14 21.51
C CYS A 13 1.96 20.27 20.07
N LEU A 14 3.14 20.86 19.88
CA LEU A 14 3.78 21.02 18.56
C LEU A 14 4.75 19.88 18.22
N SER A 15 5.06 18.99 19.18
CA SER A 15 5.90 17.80 18.97
C SER A 15 5.10 16.55 18.62
N ASP A 16 3.78 16.61 18.58
CA ASP A 16 2.95 15.61 17.89
C ASP A 16 2.96 15.88 16.37
N THR A 17 4.13 16.22 15.83
CA THR A 17 4.47 15.80 14.49
C THR A 17 4.41 14.28 14.54
N THR A 18 3.27 13.73 14.12
CA THR A 18 3.11 12.32 13.79
C THR A 18 4.38 11.93 13.04
N GLU A 19 5.25 11.15 13.69
CA GLU A 19 6.37 10.51 12.98
C GLU A 19 5.73 9.90 11.74
N ALA A 20 6.16 10.38 10.56
CA ALA A 20 5.80 9.69 9.33
C ALA A 20 6.22 8.24 9.57
N GLU A 21 5.27 7.29 9.56
CA GLU A 21 5.58 5.89 9.83
C GLU A 21 6.74 5.50 8.91
N GLU A 22 7.91 5.27 9.50
CA GLU A 22 9.12 4.98 8.76
C GLU A 22 8.98 3.55 8.22
N VAL A 23 8.59 3.45 6.95
CA VAL A 23 8.49 2.18 6.25
C VAL A 23 9.87 1.73 5.80
N ILE A 24 10.17 0.45 5.98
CA ILE A 24 11.40 -0.16 5.49
C ILE A 24 11.15 -0.64 4.07
N LEU A 25 11.64 0.14 3.11
CA LEU A 25 11.53 -0.15 1.69
C LEU A 25 12.34 -1.39 1.30
N MET A 26 11.91 -2.06 0.23
CA MET A 26 12.62 -3.19 -0.33
C MET A 26 13.90 -2.73 -1.05
N GLU A 27 15.04 -3.33 -0.69
CA GLU A 27 16.30 -3.14 -1.39
C GLU A 27 17.02 -4.49 -1.60
N PRO A 28 17.54 -4.78 -2.81
CA PRO A 28 17.27 -4.07 -4.08
C PRO A 28 15.84 -4.30 -4.57
N PHE A 29 15.28 -3.37 -5.36
CA PHE A 29 13.98 -3.52 -6.01
C PHE A 29 14.04 -3.19 -7.51
N ASP A 30 13.40 -4.03 -8.31
CA ASP A 30 13.26 -3.91 -9.77
C ASP A 30 11.78 -3.64 -10.13
N PRO A 31 11.39 -2.40 -10.44
CA PRO A 31 9.99 -2.02 -10.68
C PRO A 31 9.42 -2.70 -11.92
N THR A 32 10.26 -3.04 -12.90
CA THR A 32 9.84 -3.69 -14.16
C THR A 32 9.26 -5.08 -13.95
N LYS A 33 9.58 -5.73 -12.82
CA LYS A 33 9.09 -7.06 -12.45
C LYS A 33 7.84 -7.05 -11.58
N ALA A 34 7.46 -5.88 -11.05
CA ALA A 34 6.28 -5.76 -10.20
C ALA A 34 4.96 -5.70 -11.00
N GLY A 35 5.03 -5.53 -12.33
CA GLY A 35 3.87 -5.43 -13.21
C GLY A 35 2.96 -6.67 -13.24
N GLY A 36 1.75 -6.51 -13.75
CA GLY A 36 0.73 -7.55 -13.91
C GLY A 36 -0.24 -7.66 -12.73
N LEU A 37 -1.05 -8.72 -12.77
CA LEU A 37 -2.14 -8.95 -11.82
C LEU A 37 -1.66 -9.39 -10.44
N TRP A 38 -2.26 -8.81 -9.40
CA TRP A 38 -2.06 -9.12 -7.99
C TRP A 38 -3.41 -9.24 -7.27
N TYR A 39 -3.62 -10.35 -6.56
CA TYR A 39 -4.78 -10.54 -5.70
C TYR A 39 -4.48 -9.98 -4.32
N ILE A 40 -5.16 -8.89 -3.94
CA ILE A 40 -4.99 -8.31 -2.61
C ILE A 40 -5.67 -9.24 -1.61
N TYR A 41 -4.89 -9.87 -0.74
CA TYR A 41 -5.38 -10.91 0.18
C TYR A 41 -5.77 -10.34 1.54
N SER A 42 -4.96 -9.43 2.06
CA SER A 42 -5.24 -8.81 3.36
C SER A 42 -4.77 -7.37 3.40
N ARG A 43 -5.43 -6.57 4.24
CA ARG A 43 -5.04 -5.19 4.53
C ARG A 43 -5.48 -4.79 5.93
N ASN A 44 -4.79 -3.82 6.55
CA ASN A 44 -5.15 -3.36 7.90
C ASN A 44 -6.13 -2.18 7.90
N GLN A 45 -6.29 -1.46 6.79
CA GLN A 45 -7.20 -0.32 6.72
C GLN A 45 -7.79 -0.15 5.31
N ASN A 46 -8.98 0.47 5.24
CA ASN A 46 -9.61 0.83 3.97
C ASN A 46 -9.14 2.23 3.55
N LEU A 47 -8.43 2.33 2.41
CA LEU A 47 -8.09 3.65 1.83
C LEU A 47 -9.33 4.38 1.30
N LEU A 48 -10.25 3.62 0.71
CA LEU A 48 -11.50 4.12 0.13
C LEU A 48 -12.69 3.58 0.93
N GLU A 49 -13.64 4.43 1.30
CA GLU A 49 -14.82 4.02 2.07
C GLU A 49 -15.64 2.96 1.32
N LYS A 50 -15.76 3.13 0.00
CA LYS A 50 -16.40 2.18 -0.93
C LYS A 50 -15.73 0.80 -1.02
N THR A 51 -14.61 0.59 -0.35
CA THR A 51 -13.95 -0.73 -0.29
C THR A 51 -14.24 -1.46 1.01
N ASN A 52 -14.99 -0.88 1.95
CA ASN A 52 -15.39 -1.58 3.16
C ASN A 52 -16.25 -2.81 2.81
N GLY A 53 -15.81 -4.00 3.21
CA GLY A 53 -16.49 -5.25 2.84
C GLY A 53 -16.31 -5.69 1.39
N ALA A 54 -15.35 -5.09 0.66
CA ALA A 54 -15.01 -5.50 -0.70
C ALA A 54 -14.63 -6.98 -0.77
N LYS A 55 -15.08 -7.63 -1.86
CA LYS A 55 -14.68 -8.99 -2.25
C LYS A 55 -13.83 -8.93 -3.52
N CYS A 56 -13.06 -9.97 -3.80
CA CYS A 56 -12.39 -10.14 -5.09
C CYS A 56 -11.46 -8.97 -5.46
N LEU A 57 -10.84 -8.32 -4.46
CA LEU A 57 -10.00 -7.16 -4.69
C LEU A 57 -8.70 -7.56 -5.40
N ILE A 58 -8.53 -7.06 -6.61
CA ILE A 58 -7.33 -7.24 -7.42
C ILE A 58 -6.74 -5.88 -7.79
N ALA A 59 -5.44 -5.87 -8.07
CA ALA A 59 -4.73 -4.74 -8.66
C ALA A 59 -3.93 -5.24 -9.88
N ASP A 60 -4.11 -4.61 -11.03
CA ASP A 60 -3.30 -4.85 -12.23
C ASP A 60 -2.38 -3.65 -12.45
N ILE A 61 -1.09 -3.91 -12.64
CA ILE A 61 -0.05 -2.89 -12.74
C ILE A 61 0.54 -2.95 -14.16
N GLU A 62 0.25 -1.94 -14.96
CA GLU A 62 0.74 -1.82 -16.33
C GLU A 62 1.76 -0.69 -16.42
N HIS A 63 2.92 -0.96 -17.01
CA HIS A 63 3.88 0.10 -17.36
C HIS A 63 3.41 0.79 -18.65
N ASP A 64 3.20 2.10 -18.61
CA ASP A 64 2.77 2.87 -19.78
C ASP A 64 3.96 3.03 -20.73
N ALA A 65 3.86 2.43 -21.92
CA ALA A 65 4.91 2.45 -22.93
C ALA A 65 5.22 3.86 -23.49
N GLY A 66 4.43 4.88 -23.16
CA GLY A 66 4.57 6.26 -23.63
C GLY A 66 5.65 7.10 -22.95
N GLY A 67 6.23 6.64 -21.83
CA GLY A 67 7.29 7.35 -21.11
C GLY A 67 7.98 6.43 -20.12
N MET A 68 9.28 6.62 -19.91
CA MET A 68 10.00 5.92 -18.84
C MET A 68 9.44 6.43 -17.51
N ASP A 69 9.00 5.52 -16.64
CA ASP A 69 8.62 5.78 -15.23
C ASP A 69 7.12 6.03 -14.95
N LEU A 70 6.20 5.77 -15.90
CA LEU A 70 4.75 5.90 -15.67
C LEU A 70 4.08 4.52 -15.56
N TYR A 71 3.31 4.32 -14.50
CA TYR A 71 2.53 3.09 -14.27
C TYR A 71 1.05 3.42 -14.11
N LYS A 72 0.22 2.58 -14.71
CA LYS A 72 -1.22 2.55 -14.50
C LYS A 72 -1.53 1.39 -13.55
N VAL A 73 -2.17 1.71 -12.43
CA VAL A 73 -2.66 0.73 -11.45
C VAL A 73 -4.18 0.71 -11.54
N GLU A 74 -4.73 -0.38 -12.07
CA GLU A 74 -6.17 -0.61 -12.11
C GLU A 74 -6.57 -1.53 -10.95
N ALA A 75 -7.33 -1.01 -9.99
CA ALA A 75 -7.85 -1.80 -8.88
C ALA A 75 -9.33 -2.13 -9.13
N LYS A 76 -9.70 -3.41 -9.04
CA LYS A 76 -11.07 -3.91 -9.25
C LYS A 76 -11.53 -4.69 -8.04
N TRP A 77 -12.80 -4.57 -7.66
CA TRP A 77 -13.42 -5.34 -6.58
C TRP A 77 -14.91 -5.48 -6.78
N THR A 78 -15.52 -6.43 -6.09
CA THR A 78 -16.97 -6.57 -6.01
C THR A 78 -17.46 -5.97 -4.70
N ASP A 79 -18.33 -4.97 -4.82
CA ASP A 79 -19.11 -4.43 -3.71
C ASP A 79 -20.41 -5.24 -3.58
N PRO A 80 -20.75 -5.80 -2.39
CA PRO A 80 -21.96 -6.61 -2.22
C PRO A 80 -23.27 -5.90 -2.56
N SER A 81 -23.29 -4.57 -2.53
CA SER A 81 -24.48 -3.74 -2.76
C SER A 81 -24.49 -3.13 -4.16
N LEU A 82 -23.32 -2.83 -4.73
CA LEU A 82 -23.19 -2.08 -5.99
C LEU A 82 -22.73 -2.95 -7.17
N GLY A 83 -22.25 -4.18 -6.92
CA GLY A 83 -21.69 -5.05 -7.95
C GLY A 83 -20.22 -4.76 -8.22
N ASP A 84 -19.77 -5.00 -9.44
CA ASP A 84 -18.36 -4.84 -9.81
C ASP A 84 -17.99 -3.36 -9.93
N MET A 85 -16.85 -3.02 -9.33
CA MET A 85 -16.34 -1.66 -9.19
C MET A 85 -14.86 -1.63 -9.57
N ASP A 86 -14.42 -0.48 -10.10
CA ASP A 86 -13.03 -0.24 -10.44
C ASP A 86 -12.56 1.19 -10.07
N ILE A 87 -11.24 1.35 -10.04
CA ILE A 87 -10.56 2.64 -10.05
C ILE A 87 -9.22 2.50 -10.75
N THR A 88 -8.86 3.50 -11.54
CA THR A 88 -7.52 3.62 -12.14
C THR A 88 -6.74 4.71 -11.43
N LEU A 89 -5.50 4.40 -11.05
CA LEU A 89 -4.52 5.32 -10.48
C LEU A 89 -3.31 5.39 -11.42
N HIS A 90 -2.80 6.59 -11.67
CA HIS A 90 -1.54 6.79 -12.37
C HIS A 90 -0.47 7.14 -11.35
N VAL A 91 0.61 6.38 -11.35
CA VAL A 91 1.75 6.56 -10.43
C VAL A 91 3.05 6.64 -11.20
N VAL A 92 4.04 7.33 -10.64
CA VAL A 92 5.37 7.49 -11.21
C VAL A 92 6.44 7.01 -10.23
N ASP A 93 7.54 6.46 -10.74
CA ASP A 93 8.66 6.02 -9.90
C ASP A 93 9.27 7.19 -9.12
N ASP A 94 9.69 6.92 -7.88
CA ASP A 94 10.61 7.80 -7.18
C ASP A 94 12.02 7.67 -7.80
N LYS A 95 12.59 8.81 -8.19
CA LYS A 95 13.96 8.89 -8.72
C LYS A 95 15.02 8.62 -7.66
N VAL A 96 14.66 8.68 -6.37
CA VAL A 96 15.57 8.40 -5.25
C VAL A 96 15.50 6.93 -4.83
N HIS A 97 14.31 6.36 -4.70
CA HIS A 97 14.14 4.98 -4.27
C HIS A 97 13.15 4.17 -5.15
N PRO A 98 13.62 3.17 -5.94
CA PRO A 98 12.79 2.49 -6.95
C PRO A 98 11.59 1.71 -6.39
N ALA A 99 11.59 1.36 -5.10
CA ALA A 99 10.46 0.73 -4.43
C ALA A 99 9.34 1.70 -4.01
N GLN A 100 9.42 2.97 -4.39
CA GLN A 100 8.45 3.99 -4.02
C GLN A 100 7.85 4.64 -5.27
N TYR A 101 6.56 4.91 -5.20
CA TYR A 101 5.78 5.52 -6.28
C TYR A 101 5.01 6.72 -5.76
N PHE A 102 4.94 7.79 -6.55
CA PHE A 102 4.15 8.99 -6.29
C PHE A 102 2.91 9.04 -7.19
N PHE A 103 1.88 9.78 -6.80
CA PHE A 103 0.76 10.04 -7.71
C PHE A 103 1.22 10.95 -8.85
N LEU A 104 0.82 10.65 -10.10
CA LEU A 104 1.16 11.48 -11.26
C LEU A 104 0.75 12.96 -11.10
N HIS A 105 -0.37 13.21 -10.41
CA HIS A 105 -0.88 14.56 -10.18
C HIS A 105 -0.35 15.23 -8.91
N ASP A 106 0.47 14.54 -8.12
CA ASP A 106 1.06 15.03 -6.87
C ASP A 106 2.37 14.28 -6.54
N GLU A 107 3.46 14.70 -7.17
CA GLU A 107 4.80 14.11 -7.03
C GLU A 107 5.40 14.25 -5.61
N HIS A 108 4.71 14.92 -4.69
CA HIS A 108 5.12 15.05 -3.29
C HIS A 108 4.38 14.09 -2.35
N ARG A 109 3.39 13.36 -2.88
CA ARG A 109 2.62 12.38 -2.10
C ARG A 109 2.88 10.97 -2.58
N ILE A 110 3.52 10.22 -1.69
CA ILE A 110 3.72 8.79 -1.86
C ILE A 110 2.34 8.15 -2.08
N ALA A 111 2.20 7.41 -3.18
CA ALA A 111 1.03 6.60 -3.48
C ALA A 111 1.21 5.18 -2.95
N LEU A 112 2.41 4.62 -3.17
CA LEU A 112 2.72 3.23 -2.86
C LEU A 112 4.19 3.09 -2.50
N SER A 113 4.48 2.30 -1.47
CA SER A 113 5.81 1.82 -1.13
C SER A 113 5.81 0.30 -1.11
N ILE A 114 6.78 -0.33 -1.77
CA ILE A 114 6.98 -1.78 -1.76
C ILE A 114 7.96 -2.13 -0.64
N LEU A 115 7.46 -2.93 0.31
CA LEU A 115 8.21 -3.32 1.51
C LEU A 115 8.93 -4.66 1.30
N GLY A 116 8.41 -5.50 0.40
CA GLY A 116 9.03 -6.75 0.02
C GLY A 116 8.19 -7.52 -0.99
N THR A 117 8.84 -8.14 -1.97
CA THR A 117 8.22 -9.02 -2.96
C THR A 117 9.27 -10.01 -3.45
N ASP A 118 8.84 -11.19 -3.89
CA ASP A 118 9.66 -12.09 -4.70
C ASP A 118 9.30 -12.00 -6.19
N TYR A 119 8.47 -11.02 -6.58
CA TYR A 119 7.92 -10.75 -7.92
C TYR A 119 6.93 -11.81 -8.44
N ASP A 120 7.18 -13.07 -8.11
CA ASP A 120 6.50 -14.23 -8.68
C ASP A 120 5.37 -14.78 -7.81
N ASN A 121 5.37 -14.52 -6.49
CA ASN A 121 4.38 -15.12 -5.59
C ASN A 121 3.70 -14.12 -4.67
N TYR A 122 4.45 -13.23 -4.01
CA TYR A 122 3.91 -12.31 -3.02
C TYR A 122 4.40 -10.88 -3.20
N LEU A 123 3.60 -9.93 -2.72
CA LEU A 123 3.96 -8.53 -2.59
C LEU A 123 3.40 -8.01 -1.26
N VAL A 124 4.23 -7.28 -0.53
CA VAL A 124 3.86 -6.55 0.68
C VAL A 124 4.06 -5.07 0.40
N GLY A 125 2.99 -4.30 0.54
CA GLY A 125 2.98 -2.89 0.20
C GLY A 125 2.41 -2.03 1.31
N HIS A 126 2.76 -0.75 1.26
CA HIS A 126 2.17 0.33 2.03
C HIS A 126 1.58 1.35 1.06
N GLY A 127 0.26 1.45 1.02
CA GLY A 127 -0.47 2.37 0.15
C GLY A 127 -0.97 3.58 0.93
N MET A 128 -0.96 4.76 0.30
CA MET A 128 -1.44 5.99 0.91
C MET A 128 -2.42 6.71 -0.03
N LEU A 129 -3.48 7.28 0.53
CA LEU A 129 -4.43 8.12 -0.20
C LEU A 129 -4.92 9.25 0.71
N GLY A 130 -4.45 10.46 0.44
CA GLY A 130 -4.67 11.60 1.32
C GLY A 130 -4.02 11.38 2.69
N LEU A 131 -4.82 11.42 3.76
CA LEU A 131 -4.35 11.15 5.14
C LEU A 131 -4.53 9.69 5.57
N LYS A 132 -5.07 8.83 4.70
CA LYS A 132 -5.27 7.41 4.99
C LYS A 132 -4.08 6.60 4.48
N ALA A 133 -3.68 5.61 5.25
CA ALA A 133 -2.62 4.66 4.93
C ALA A 133 -3.12 3.23 5.14
N THR A 134 -2.56 2.28 4.42
CA THR A 134 -2.79 0.86 4.65
C THR A 134 -1.53 0.06 4.33
N TYR A 135 -1.25 -0.93 5.16
CA TYR A 135 -0.41 -2.06 4.80
C TYR A 135 -1.27 -3.14 4.18
N PHE A 136 -0.73 -3.85 3.20
CA PHE A 136 -1.44 -4.95 2.54
C PHE A 136 -0.49 -6.06 2.10
N THR A 137 -1.04 -7.26 1.97
CA THR A 137 -0.39 -8.38 1.28
C THR A 137 -1.16 -8.70 0.02
N ALA A 138 -0.44 -9.04 -1.02
CA ALA A 138 -0.99 -9.50 -2.28
C ALA A 138 -0.24 -10.72 -2.78
N PHE A 139 -0.91 -11.55 -3.57
CA PHE A 139 -0.33 -12.75 -4.16
C PHE A 139 -0.63 -12.83 -5.65
N ARG A 140 0.24 -13.49 -6.42
CA ARG A 140 -0.02 -13.79 -7.84
C ARG A 140 -1.11 -14.83 -8.04
N LYS A 141 -1.35 -15.67 -7.03
CA LYS A 141 -2.34 -16.75 -7.06
C LYS A 141 -2.94 -16.97 -5.68
N LEU A 142 -4.22 -17.32 -5.66
CA LEU A 142 -4.93 -17.80 -4.48
C LEU A 142 -5.45 -19.24 -4.69
N PRO A 143 -5.49 -20.09 -3.66
CA PRO A 143 -4.87 -19.88 -2.34
C PRO A 143 -3.34 -19.83 -2.44
N ALA A 144 -2.70 -18.97 -1.65
CA ALA A 144 -1.25 -18.87 -1.60
C ALA A 144 -0.63 -20.06 -0.84
N ASP A 145 0.60 -20.43 -1.17
CA ASP A 145 1.32 -21.46 -0.41
C ASP A 145 1.64 -20.97 1.02
N PRO A 146 1.55 -21.82 2.06
CA PRO A 146 1.85 -21.41 3.43
C PRO A 146 3.25 -20.81 3.61
N ALA A 147 4.24 -21.28 2.84
CA ALA A 147 5.60 -20.74 2.86
C ALA A 147 5.67 -19.32 2.30
N VAL A 148 4.89 -19.03 1.25
CA VAL A 148 4.78 -17.71 0.63
C VAL A 148 4.07 -16.74 1.58
N MET A 149 2.99 -17.17 2.24
CA MET A 149 2.35 -16.37 3.28
C MET A 149 3.30 -16.05 4.43
N ALA A 150 4.06 -17.04 4.92
CA ALA A 150 5.03 -16.84 5.98
C ALA A 150 6.17 -15.88 5.58
N ALA A 151 6.54 -15.82 4.29
CA ALA A 151 7.50 -14.85 3.78
C ALA A 151 6.92 -13.42 3.83
N ALA A 152 5.68 -13.22 3.37
CA ALA A 152 5.00 -11.93 3.46
C ALA A 152 4.84 -11.46 4.92
N ASP A 153 4.46 -12.35 5.83
CA ASP A 153 4.31 -12.05 7.25
C ASP A 153 5.62 -11.56 7.91
N LYS A 154 6.76 -12.10 7.48
CA LYS A 154 8.08 -11.66 7.98
C LYS A 154 8.36 -10.21 7.58
N ILE A 155 7.92 -9.78 6.40
CA ILE A 155 8.08 -8.38 5.94
C ILE A 155 7.22 -7.44 6.79
N LEU A 156 5.97 -7.81 7.08
CA LEU A 156 5.10 -7.04 7.97
C LEU A 156 5.68 -6.91 9.38
N GLN A 157 6.22 -8.02 9.93
CA GLN A 157 6.87 -8.02 11.24
C GLN A 157 8.13 -7.15 11.26
N LYS A 158 8.94 -7.17 10.19
CA LYS A 158 10.12 -6.29 10.04
C LYS A 158 9.72 -4.81 10.10
N ASN A 159 8.58 -4.47 9.50
CA ASN A 159 7.99 -3.13 9.51
C ASN A 159 7.20 -2.80 10.79
N LYS A 160 7.25 -3.67 11.82
CA LYS A 160 6.55 -3.49 13.11
C LYS A 160 5.04 -3.25 13.00
N VAL A 161 4.42 -3.70 11.91
CA VAL A 161 2.98 -3.55 11.69
C VAL A 161 2.22 -4.47 12.64
N THR A 162 1.32 -3.91 13.44
CA THR A 162 0.47 -4.68 14.37
C THR A 162 -0.68 -5.38 13.62
N ARG A 163 -1.11 -6.55 14.12
CA ARG A 163 -1.93 -7.52 13.39
C ARG A 163 -3.46 -7.26 13.41
N ASP A 164 -3.91 -6.12 12.91
CA ASP A 164 -5.35 -5.85 12.69
C ASP A 164 -5.72 -5.97 11.20
N PHE A 165 -5.31 -7.06 10.56
CA PHE A 165 -5.55 -7.27 9.13
C PHE A 165 -6.92 -7.91 8.89
N GLN A 166 -7.69 -7.29 7.99
CA GLN A 166 -8.87 -7.90 7.39
C GLN A 166 -8.43 -8.77 6.21
N ILE A 167 -8.86 -10.03 6.20
CA ILE A 167 -8.75 -10.91 5.03
C ILE A 167 -9.88 -10.58 4.06
N ILE A 168 -9.53 -10.45 2.79
CA ILE A 168 -10.46 -10.19 1.69
C ILE A 168 -11.00 -11.52 1.17
N ASP A 169 -12.31 -11.61 1.00
CA ASP A 169 -12.95 -12.82 0.48
C ASP A 169 -12.82 -12.93 -1.05
N HIS A 170 -12.19 -14.01 -1.51
CA HIS A 170 -11.97 -14.36 -2.92
C HIS A 170 -12.68 -15.68 -3.32
N SER A 171 -13.61 -16.18 -2.51
CA SER A 171 -14.28 -17.48 -2.73
C SER A 171 -15.37 -17.46 -3.81
N SER A 172 -15.83 -16.28 -4.25
CA SER A 172 -16.89 -16.13 -5.26
C SER A 172 -16.67 -14.86 -6.07
N CYS A 173 -15.67 -14.94 -6.93
CA CYS A 173 -15.38 -14.06 -8.05
C CYS A 173 -15.78 -14.82 -9.34
#